data_AF-A0A8J4U4Q1-F1
#
_entry.id   AF-A0A8J4U4Q1-F1
#
_cell.length_a   1.000
_cell.length_b   1.000
_cell.length_c   1.000
_cell.angle_alpha   90.00
_cell.angle_beta   90.00
_cell.angle_gamma   90.00
#
_symmetry.space_group_name_H-M   'P 1'
#
loop_
_entity.id
_entity.type
_entity.pdbx_description
1 polymer ?
#
loop_
_entity_poly.entity_id
_entity_poly.type
_entity_poly.pdbx_seq_one_letter_code
_entity_poly.pdbx_strand_id
1 'polypeptide(L)'
;MRVVLKNTAEAVIVPLKDGISCLNRVYKALLKTDVDPVTGEVSNYDYIREQIVQAHQHLVQSEQMASSGLKSLDENLERLIQDEGKLEQEMNNTKQTLDTLRTEQASNEQLLKVCQEVLEQSRRNLISTRRTLQDQEKRKKDAEIVTGRNK
;
A
#
# COMPACT_ATOMS: atom_id res chain seq x y z
N MET A 1 -11.29 -3.33 10.19
CA MET A 1 -10.52 -3.56 11.43
C MET A 1 -11.26 -3.13 12.70
N ARG A 2 -11.69 -1.86 12.83
CA ARG A 2 -12.34 -1.34 14.06
C ARG A 2 -13.62 -2.10 14.50
N VAL A 3 -14.46 -2.48 13.54
CA VAL A 3 -15.69 -3.26 13.80
C VAL A 3 -15.37 -4.70 14.20
N VAL A 4 -14.37 -5.32 13.56
CA VAL A 4 -13.92 -6.69 13.86
C VAL A 4 -13.36 -6.78 15.29
N LEU A 5 -12.49 -5.83 15.67
CA LEU A 5 -11.92 -5.78 17.02
C LEU A 5 -12.97 -5.57 18.11
N LYS A 6 -13.99 -4.74 17.84
CA LYS A 6 -15.10 -4.52 18.78
C LYS A 6 -15.91 -5.80 18.99
N ASN A 7 -16.20 -6.53 17.92
CA ASN A 7 -16.95 -7.78 17.99
C ASN A 7 -16.16 -8.88 18.70
N THR A 8 -14.85 -8.98 18.47
CA THR A 8 -13.96 -9.91 19.17
C THR A 8 -13.87 -9.59 20.66
N ALA A 9 -13.72 -8.31 21.02
CA ALA A 9 -13.66 -7.91 22.43
C ALA A 9 -14.94 -8.27 23.18
N GLU A 10 -16.11 -8.03 22.57
CA GLU A 10 -17.40 -8.38 23.16
C GLU A 10 -17.57 -9.91 23.31
N ALA A 11 -17.16 -10.68 22.31
CA ALA A 11 -17.18 -12.15 22.34
C ALA A 11 -16.27 -12.77 23.42
N VAL A 12 -15.22 -12.05 23.87
CA VAL A 12 -14.36 -12.44 24.99
C VAL A 12 -14.94 -11.99 26.33
N ILE A 13 -15.39 -10.73 26.40
CA ILE A 13 -15.84 -10.12 27.66
C ILE A 13 -17.09 -10.81 28.21
N VAL A 14 -18.03 -11.21 27.37
CA VAL A 14 -19.30 -11.81 27.82
C VAL A 14 -19.05 -13.14 28.56
N PRO A 15 -18.40 -14.17 27.96
CA PRO A 15 -18.12 -15.41 28.69
C PRO A 15 -17.17 -15.20 29.87
N LEU A 16 -16.20 -14.28 29.78
CA LEU A 16 -15.33 -13.96 30.92
C LEU A 16 -16.13 -13.48 32.13
N LYS A 17 -17.08 -12.57 31.92
CA LYS A 17 -17.95 -12.03 32.98
C LYS A 17 -18.84 -13.11 33.57
N ASP A 18 -19.35 -14.01 32.74
CA ASP A 18 -20.19 -15.13 33.20
C ASP A 18 -19.37 -16.14 34.03
N GLY A 19 -18.14 -16.45 33.61
CA GLY A 19 -17.21 -17.28 34.37
C GLY A 19 -16.87 -16.67 35.74
N ILE A 20 -16.53 -15.38 35.79
CA ILE A 20 -16.29 -14.66 37.05
C ILE A 20 -17.54 -14.65 37.94
N SER A 21 -18.72 -14.51 37.35
CA SER A 21 -19.99 -14.54 38.08
C SER A 21 -20.26 -15.91 38.72
N CYS A 22 -19.93 -17.00 38.02
CA CYS A 22 -19.99 -18.36 38.57
C CYS A 22 -19.00 -18.54 39.73
N LEU A 23 -17.77 -18.06 39.61
CA LEU A 23 -16.79 -18.10 40.70
C LEU A 23 -17.26 -17.29 41.92
N ASN A 24 -17.89 -16.15 41.72
CA ASN A 24 -18.48 -15.36 42.81
C ASN A 24 -19.64 -16.12 43.50
N ARG A 25 -20.43 -16.89 42.75
CA ARG A 25 -21.47 -17.76 43.32
C ARG A 25 -20.87 -18.90 44.14
N VAL A 26 -19.79 -19.52 43.68
CA VAL A 26 -19.02 -20.52 44.45
C VAL A 26 -18.53 -19.91 45.76
N TYR A 27 -17.90 -18.75 45.71
CA TYR A 27 -17.43 -18.05 46.91
C TYR A 27 -18.55 -17.79 47.92
N LYS A 28 -19.70 -17.29 47.44
CA LYS A 28 -20.88 -17.06 48.29
C LYS A 28 -21.47 -18.34 48.87
N ALA A 29 -21.49 -19.42 48.10
CA ALA A 29 -21.97 -20.72 48.56
C ALA A 29 -21.06 -21.24 49.67
N LEU A 30 -19.73 -21.21 49.46
CA LEU A 30 -18.75 -21.62 50.46
C LEU A 30 -18.93 -20.87 51.79
N LEU A 31 -19.15 -19.55 51.76
CA LEU A 31 -19.42 -18.73 52.95
C LEU A 31 -20.72 -19.08 53.69
N LYS A 32 -21.71 -19.65 53.00
CA LYS A 32 -23.02 -20.00 53.55
C LYS A 32 -23.15 -21.49 53.85
N THR A 33 -22.04 -22.22 53.78
CA THR A 33 -22.05 -23.67 53.93
C THR A 33 -22.34 -24.05 55.36
N ASP A 34 -23.40 -24.83 55.54
CA ASP A 34 -23.67 -25.54 56.79
C ASP A 34 -23.28 -27.01 56.59
N VAL A 35 -22.49 -27.54 57.53
CA VAL A 35 -21.99 -28.91 57.50
C VAL A 35 -22.77 -29.68 58.55
N ASP A 36 -23.48 -30.73 58.13
CA ASP A 36 -24.16 -31.57 59.08
C ASP A 36 -23.11 -32.22 60.03
N PRO A 37 -23.21 -32.01 61.35
CA PRO A 37 -22.16 -32.42 62.29
C PRO A 37 -22.10 -33.94 62.51
N VAL A 38 -23.09 -34.69 62.02
CA VAL A 38 -23.21 -36.15 62.21
C VAL A 38 -22.79 -36.91 60.95
N THR A 39 -23.22 -36.43 59.79
CA THR A 39 -22.97 -37.05 58.47
C THR A 39 -21.78 -36.42 57.76
N GLY A 40 -21.37 -35.21 58.14
CA GLY A 40 -20.34 -34.43 57.44
C GLY A 40 -20.79 -33.92 56.07
N GLU A 41 -22.07 -34.09 55.73
CA GLU A 41 -22.60 -33.69 54.43
C GLU A 41 -22.74 -32.18 54.32
N VAL A 42 -22.44 -31.69 53.12
CA VAL A 42 -22.47 -30.28 52.76
C VAL A 42 -23.70 -30.03 51.88
N SER A 43 -24.65 -29.28 52.42
CA SER A 43 -25.96 -29.05 51.77
C SER A 43 -25.91 -28.37 50.39
N ASN A 44 -24.80 -27.70 50.05
CA ASN A 44 -24.62 -26.96 48.81
C ASN A 44 -23.54 -27.55 47.89
N TYR A 45 -23.07 -28.78 48.15
CA TYR A 45 -21.96 -29.40 47.42
C TYR A 45 -22.22 -29.47 45.91
N ASP A 46 -23.39 -29.99 45.51
CA ASP A 46 -23.74 -30.15 44.10
C ASP A 46 -23.83 -28.80 43.37
N TYR A 47 -24.40 -27.79 44.04
CA TYR A 47 -24.45 -26.43 43.52
C TYR A 47 -23.06 -25.84 43.30
N ILE A 48 -22.15 -26.00 44.27
CA ILE A 48 -20.75 -25.54 44.14
C ILE A 48 -20.09 -26.24 42.95
N ARG A 49 -20.26 -27.56 42.83
CA ARG A 49 -19.69 -28.34 41.73
C ARG A 49 -20.22 -27.88 40.37
N GLU A 50 -21.52 -27.65 40.25
CA GLU A 50 -22.14 -27.14 39.03
C GLU A 50 -21.59 -25.77 38.64
N GLN A 51 -21.49 -24.84 39.59
CA GLN A 51 -20.94 -23.50 39.33
C GLN A 51 -19.45 -23.54 38.95
N ILE A 52 -18.66 -24.47 39.50
CA ILE A 52 -17.27 -24.68 39.08
C ILE A 52 -17.20 -25.17 37.62
N VAL A 53 -18.05 -26.13 37.24
CA VAL A 53 -18.11 -26.63 35.85
C VAL A 53 -18.53 -25.51 34.89
N GLN A 54 -19.56 -24.73 35.23
CA GLN A 54 -20.00 -23.59 34.42
C GLN A 54 -18.90 -22.52 34.31
N ALA A 55 -18.22 -22.19 35.41
CA ALA A 55 -17.09 -21.26 35.40
C ALA A 55 -16.00 -21.73 34.43
N HIS A 56 -15.63 -23.00 34.50
CA HIS A 56 -14.61 -23.57 33.61
C HIS A 56 -15.03 -23.45 32.14
N GLN A 57 -16.26 -23.85 31.79
CA GLN A 57 -16.76 -23.77 30.42
C GLN A 57 -16.73 -22.34 29.87
N HIS A 58 -17.21 -21.37 30.64
CA HIS A 58 -17.22 -19.96 30.25
C HIS A 58 -15.81 -19.38 30.08
N LEU A 59 -14.87 -19.74 30.96
CA LEU A 59 -13.49 -19.28 30.88
C LEU A 59 -12.77 -19.88 29.67
N VAL A 60 -12.96 -21.18 29.40
CA VAL A 60 -12.42 -21.85 28.20
C VAL A 60 -12.98 -21.20 26.93
N GLN A 61 -14.29 -20.91 26.90
CA GLN A 61 -14.90 -20.23 25.76
C GLN A 61 -14.31 -18.83 25.55
N SER A 62 -14.13 -18.06 26.62
CA SER A 62 -13.49 -16.73 26.57
C SER A 62 -12.07 -16.81 26.00
N GLU A 63 -11.28 -17.75 26.50
CA GLU A 63 -9.90 -17.98 26.04
C GLU A 63 -9.86 -18.34 24.55
N GLN A 64 -10.71 -19.27 24.11
CA GLN A 64 -10.80 -19.65 22.69
C GLN A 64 -11.14 -18.46 21.79
N MET A 65 -12.09 -17.62 22.21
CA MET A 65 -12.45 -16.41 21.46
C MET A 65 -11.29 -15.41 21.40
N ALA A 66 -10.55 -15.26 22.51
CA ALA A 66 -9.38 -14.39 22.56
C ALA A 66 -8.27 -14.90 21.65
N SER A 67 -7.94 -16.19 21.71
CA SER A 67 -6.92 -16.81 20.86
C SER A 67 -7.27 -16.71 19.37
N SER A 68 -8.53 -16.98 19.00
CA SER A 68 -8.99 -16.83 17.61
C SER A 68 -8.92 -15.38 17.15
N GLY A 69 -9.29 -14.44 18.02
CA GLY A 69 -9.21 -13.01 17.76
C GLY A 69 -7.78 -12.53 17.51
N LEU A 70 -6.85 -12.94 18.38
CA LEU A 70 -5.43 -12.61 18.26
C LEU A 70 -4.82 -13.21 17.00
N LYS A 71 -5.13 -14.47 16.68
CA LYS A 71 -4.67 -15.11 15.44
C LYS A 71 -5.12 -14.35 14.19
N SER A 72 -6.40 -13.97 14.14
CA SER A 72 -6.90 -13.18 13.00
C SER A 72 -6.25 -11.80 12.92
N LEU A 73 -5.96 -11.17 14.06
CA LEU A 73 -5.24 -9.89 14.08
C LEU A 73 -3.83 -10.05 13.52
N ASP A 74 -3.12 -11.10 13.93
CA ASP A 74 -1.77 -11.43 13.45
C ASP A 74 -1.75 -11.64 11.92
N GLU A 75 -2.65 -12.47 11.40
CA GLU A 75 -2.81 -12.71 9.94
C GLU A 75 -3.16 -11.42 9.15
N ASN A 76 -3.86 -10.48 9.78
CA ASN A 76 -4.14 -9.18 9.16
C ASN A 76 -2.91 -8.26 9.19
N LEU A 77 -2.12 -8.29 10.27
CA LEU A 77 -0.88 -7.52 10.38
C LEU A 77 0.17 -8.01 9.39
N GLU A 78 0.35 -9.33 9.25
CA GLU A 78 1.26 -9.90 8.27
C GLU A 78 0.91 -9.46 6.84
N ARG A 79 -0.38 -9.47 6.49
CA ARG A 79 -0.85 -8.96 5.18
C ARG A 79 -0.56 -7.48 5.00
N LEU A 80 -0.80 -6.66 6.02
CA LEU A 80 -0.49 -5.23 5.96
C LEU A 80 1.01 -4.97 5.76
N ILE A 81 1.87 -5.74 6.41
CA ILE A 81 3.33 -5.65 6.25
C ILE A 81 3.73 -6.02 4.81
N GLN A 82 3.14 -7.07 4.24
CA GLN A 82 3.39 -7.47 2.85
C GLN A 82 2.92 -6.39 1.85
N ASP A 83 1.72 -5.84 2.07
CA ASP A 83 1.16 -4.78 1.22
C ASP A 83 2.01 -3.50 1.31
N GLU A 84 2.48 -3.13 2.50
CA GLU A 84 3.38 -1.99 2.71
C GLU A 84 4.68 -2.17 1.93
N GLY A 85 5.34 -3.32 2.05
CA GLY A 85 6.57 -3.59 1.30
C GLY A 85 6.37 -3.57 -0.21
N LYS A 86 5.24 -4.08 -0.70
CA LYS A 86 4.89 -4.03 -2.13
C LYS A 86 4.68 -2.59 -2.60
N LEU A 87 3.95 -1.79 -1.83
CA LEU A 87 3.70 -0.38 -2.15
C LEU A 87 5.00 0.43 -2.16
N GLU A 88 5.90 0.18 -1.20
CA GLU A 88 7.21 0.84 -1.16
C GLU A 88 8.04 0.52 -2.42
N GLN A 89 8.03 -0.74 -2.84
CA GLN A 89 8.70 -1.16 -4.08
C GLN A 89 8.09 -0.50 -5.32
N GLU A 90 6.76 -0.49 -5.44
CA GLU A 90 6.05 0.16 -6.55
C GLU A 90 6.33 1.67 -6.61
N MET A 91 6.35 2.33 -5.45
CA MET A 91 6.68 3.76 -5.35
C MET A 91 8.11 4.04 -5.82
N ASN A 92 9.07 3.24 -5.38
CA ASN A 92 10.48 3.39 -5.78
C ASN A 92 10.67 3.18 -7.29
N ASN A 93 10.05 2.14 -7.86
CA ASN A 93 10.09 1.86 -9.30
C ASN A 93 9.45 3.00 -10.11
N THR A 94 8.31 3.51 -9.65
CA THR A 94 7.60 4.62 -10.30
C THR A 94 8.44 5.89 -10.27
N LYS A 95 9.07 6.19 -9.14
CA LYS A 95 9.95 7.35 -9.00
C LYS A 95 11.16 7.25 -9.93
N GLN A 96 11.82 6.09 -9.97
CA GLN A 96 12.95 5.86 -10.89
C GLN A 96 12.53 6.03 -12.35
N THR A 97 11.40 5.45 -12.74
CA THR A 97 10.86 5.59 -14.10
C THR A 97 10.59 7.04 -14.45
N LEU A 98 9.99 7.80 -13.53
CA LEU A 98 9.70 9.23 -13.72
C LEU A 98 10.99 10.05 -13.91
N ASP A 99 12.03 9.76 -13.12
CA ASP A 99 13.31 10.48 -13.22
C ASP A 99 14.05 10.16 -14.54
N THR A 100 13.97 8.91 -15.02
CA THR A 100 14.44 8.53 -16.35
C THR A 100 13.71 9.28 -17.45
N LEU A 101 12.36 9.30 -17.42
CA LEU A 101 11.55 10.00 -18.42
C LEU A 101 11.84 11.50 -18.45
N ARG A 102 12.05 12.13 -17.28
CA ARG A 102 12.44 13.55 -17.20
C ARG A 102 13.79 13.82 -17.86
N THR A 103 14.75 12.91 -17.66
CA THR A 103 16.08 13.02 -18.27
C THR A 103 16.00 12.86 -19.78
N GLU A 104 15.24 11.87 -20.27
CA GLU A 104 14.99 11.67 -21.69
C GLU A 104 14.28 12.86 -22.33
N GLN A 105 13.27 13.42 -21.65
CA GLN A 105 12.58 14.62 -22.10
C GLN A 105 13.55 15.80 -22.26
N ALA A 106 14.37 16.09 -21.25
CA ALA A 106 15.35 17.17 -21.31
C ALA A 106 16.37 16.96 -22.45
N SER A 107 16.82 15.73 -22.66
CA SER A 107 17.72 15.38 -23.76
C SER A 107 17.06 15.61 -25.13
N ASN A 108 15.80 15.17 -25.29
CA ASN A 108 15.03 15.35 -26.52
C ASN A 108 14.74 16.82 -26.81
N GLU A 109 14.43 17.63 -25.79
CA GLU A 109 14.25 19.08 -25.93
C GLU A 109 15.54 19.76 -26.42
N GLN A 110 16.69 19.36 -25.87
CA GLN A 110 17.98 19.88 -26.31
C GLN A 110 18.31 19.45 -27.74
N LEU A 111 18.05 18.19 -28.10
CA LEU A 111 18.25 17.69 -29.46
C LEU A 111 17.35 18.43 -30.46
N LEU A 112 16.09 18.63 -30.12
CA LEU A 112 15.14 19.39 -30.94
C LEU A 112 15.65 20.80 -31.22
N LYS A 113 16.17 21.49 -30.20
CA LYS A 113 16.76 22.82 -30.35
C LYS A 113 17.94 22.80 -31.33
N VAL A 114 18.86 21.85 -31.20
CA VAL A 114 20.00 21.70 -32.12
C VAL A 114 19.52 21.44 -33.55
N CYS A 115 18.55 20.55 -33.74
CA CYS A 115 17.98 20.27 -35.05
C CYS A 115 17.35 21.51 -35.69
N GLN A 116 16.65 22.34 -34.90
CA GLN A 116 16.08 23.60 -35.37
C GLN A 116 17.17 24.59 -35.80
N GLU A 117 18.25 24.73 -35.03
CA GLU A 117 19.39 25.58 -35.38
C GLU A 117 20.06 25.13 -36.70
N VAL A 118 20.27 23.82 -36.86
CA VAL A 118 20.84 23.24 -38.09
C VAL A 118 19.92 23.44 -39.29
N LEU A 119 18.61 23.29 -39.11
CA LEU A 119 17.62 23.53 -40.16
C LEU A 119 17.63 24.98 -40.62
N GLU A 120 17.65 25.94 -39.69
CA GLU A 120 17.73 27.36 -40.01
C GLU A 120 19.04 27.74 -40.70
N GLN A 121 20.17 27.16 -40.29
CA GLN A 121 21.44 27.34 -40.98
C GLN A 121 21.38 26.77 -42.41
N SER A 122 20.81 25.58 -42.59
CA SER A 122 20.67 24.93 -43.89
C SER A 122 19.78 25.75 -44.84
N ARG A 123 18.68 26.32 -44.32
CA ARG A 123 17.82 27.25 -45.07
C ARG A 123 18.58 28.48 -45.53
N ARG A 124 19.37 29.11 -44.64
CA ARG A 124 20.21 30.26 -44.98
C ARG A 124 21.24 29.92 -46.06
N ASN A 125 21.91 28.77 -45.93
CA ASN A 125 22.87 28.29 -46.93
C ASN A 125 22.21 28.08 -48.29
N LEU A 126 21.04 27.42 -48.32
CA LEU A 126 20.28 27.19 -49.56
C LEU A 126 19.93 28.50 -50.27
N ILE A 127 19.45 29.51 -49.53
CA ILE A 127 19.14 30.84 -50.08
C ILE A 127 20.40 31.48 -50.68
N SER A 128 21.52 31.41 -49.96
CA SER A 128 22.81 31.95 -50.42
C SER A 128 23.28 31.28 -51.71
N THR A 129 23.31 29.93 -51.74
CA THR A 129 23.69 29.15 -52.92
C THR A 129 22.80 29.46 -54.12
N ARG A 130 21.48 29.63 -53.90
CA ARG A 130 20.55 30.00 -54.97
C ARG A 130 20.87 31.38 -55.57
N ARG A 131 21.22 32.36 -54.73
CA ARG A 131 21.67 33.69 -55.20
C ARG A 131 22.97 33.59 -55.99
N THR A 132 23.96 32.87 -55.47
CA THR A 132 25.24 32.65 -56.18
C THR A 132 25.03 31.99 -57.54
N LEU A 133 24.13 31.01 -57.62
CA LEU A 133 23.78 30.35 -58.89
C LEU A 133 23.16 31.35 -59.87
N GLN A 134 22.21 32.17 -59.44
CA GLN A 134 21.60 33.21 -60.29
C GLN A 134 22.64 34.22 -60.80
N ASP A 135 23.59 34.64 -59.95
CA ASP A 135 24.67 35.54 -60.35
C ASP A 135 25.64 34.90 -61.35
N GLN A 136 25.91 33.59 -61.20
CA GLN A 136 26.70 32.83 -62.17
C GLN A 136 25.98 32.69 -63.52
N GLU A 137 24.69 32.36 -63.51
CA GLU A 137 23.87 32.28 -64.72
C GLU A 137 23.80 33.62 -65.46
N LYS A 138 23.66 34.73 -64.71
CA LYS A 138 23.70 36.08 -65.29
C LYS A 138 25.05 36.37 -65.95
N ARG A 139 26.16 36.12 -65.23
CA ARG A 139 27.52 36.31 -65.79
C ARG A 139 27.75 35.47 -67.05
N LYS A 140 27.23 34.24 -67.08
CA LYS A 140 27.30 33.38 -68.27
C LYS A 140 26.57 34.01 -69.45
N LYS A 141 25.32 34.46 -69.27
CA LYS A 141 24.55 35.15 -70.32
C LYS A 141 25.25 36.42 -70.81
N ASP A 142 25.77 37.23 -69.89
CA ASP A 142 26.48 38.47 -70.24
C ASP A 142 27.74 38.17 -71.08
N ALA A 143 28.50 37.12 -70.73
CA ALA A 143 29.66 36.68 -71.50
C ALA A 143 29.29 36.15 -72.90
N GLU A 144 28.18 35.41 -73.03
CA GLU A 144 27.65 34.95 -74.33
C GLU A 144 27.25 36.12 -75.24
N ILE A 145 26.65 37.18 -74.69
CA ILE A 145 26.30 38.40 -75.43
C ILE A 145 27.55 39.14 -75.93
N VAL A 146 28.57 39.28 -75.08
CA VAL A 146 29.81 39.99 -75.44
C VAL A 146 30.61 39.22 -76.49
N THR A 147 30.69 37.90 -76.39
CA THR A 147 31.39 37.04 -77.38
C THR A 147 30.62 36.89 -78.69
N GLY A 148 29.28 36.96 -78.67
CA GLY A 148 28.46 36.97 -79.88
C GLY A 148 28.48 38.29 -80.68
N ARG A 149 28.92 39.40 -80.06
CA ARG A 149 29.08 40.71 -80.74
C ARG A 149 30.40 40.90 -81.50
N ASN A 150 31.34 39.95 -81.38
CA ASN A 150 32.65 39.99 -82.04
C ASN A 150 32.73 39.06 -83.28
N LYS A 151 31.61 38.78 -83.93
CA LYS A 151 31.52 38.17 -85.27
C LYS A 151 30.79 39.10 -86.20
#